data_AF-A0A183DCK2-F1
#
_entry.id   AF-A0A183DCK2-F1
#
_cell.length_a   1.000
_cell.length_b   1.000
_cell.length_c   1.000
_cell.angle_alpha   90.00
_cell.angle_beta   90.00
_cell.angle_gamma   90.00
#
_symmetry.space_group_name_H-M   'P 1'
#
loop_
_entity.id
_entity.type
_entity.pdbx_description
1 polymer ?
#
loop_
_entity_poly.entity_id
_entity_poly.type
_entity_poly.pdbx_seq_one_letter_code
_entity_poly.pdbx_strand_id
1 'polypeptide(L)'
;MSLRKPNPDNGSLVEENFVEGRAAIVRSVHRTTVPRGTKQLLEQTKARTPDSSPFWLLVASLQRFVAVHHVLPVSGSLPDMISDTERYVALATKFKQKANDDANEVHFLSF
;
A
#
# COMPACT_ATOMS: atom_id res chain seq x y z
N MET A 1 -23.10 -5.79 -13.23
CA MET A 1 -24.22 -5.06 -12.60
C MET A 1 -23.95 -3.57 -12.74
N SER A 2 -24.98 -2.75 -12.97
CA SER A 2 -24.83 -1.29 -12.99
C SER A 2 -24.74 -0.75 -11.56
N LEU A 3 -23.72 0.07 -11.27
CA LEU A 3 -23.57 0.74 -9.96
C LEU A 3 -24.45 1.99 -9.84
N ARG A 4 -25.16 2.37 -10.90
CA ARG A 4 -26.07 3.51 -10.93
C ARG A 4 -27.45 3.08 -10.44
N LYS A 5 -27.89 3.63 -9.31
CA LYS A 5 -29.25 3.39 -8.78
C LYS A 5 -30.11 4.64 -8.98
N PRO A 6 -31.35 4.52 -9.46
CA PRO A 6 -32.26 5.66 -9.55
C PRO A 6 -32.67 6.11 -8.14
N ASN A 7 -32.68 7.42 -7.93
CA ASN A 7 -33.17 8.06 -6.72
C ASN A 7 -34.71 7.97 -6.71
N PRO A 8 -35.32 7.43 -5.63
CA PRO A 8 -36.77 7.29 -5.55
C PRO A 8 -37.55 8.62 -5.60
N ASP A 9 -36.94 9.74 -5.20
CA ASP A 9 -37.65 11.02 -5.05
C ASP A 9 -37.65 11.87 -6.32
N ASN A 10 -36.61 11.75 -7.16
CA ASN A 10 -36.40 12.65 -8.31
C ASN A 10 -35.90 11.95 -9.58
N GLY A 11 -35.72 10.63 -9.57
CA GLY A 11 -35.24 9.85 -10.72
C GLY A 11 -33.79 10.08 -11.12
N SER A 12 -33.03 10.93 -10.40
CA SER A 12 -31.59 11.12 -10.64
C SER A 12 -30.80 9.85 -10.36
N LEU A 13 -29.67 9.66 -11.03
CA LEU A 13 -28.80 8.51 -10.79
C LEU A 13 -27.88 8.81 -9.61
N VAL A 14 -27.99 8.01 -8.55
CA VAL A 14 -27.04 8.01 -7.43
C VAL A 14 -25.89 7.08 -7.78
N GLU A 15 -24.68 7.61 -7.72
CA GLU A 15 -23.45 6.85 -7.93
C GLU A 15 -22.69 6.78 -6.59
N GLU A 16 -22.96 5.73 -5.82
CA GLU A 16 -22.41 5.54 -4.46
C GLU A 16 -20.87 5.53 -4.46
N ASN A 17 -20.24 5.01 -5.52
CA ASN A 17 -18.79 5.03 -5.72
C ASN A 17 -18.20 6.44 -5.83
N PHE A 18 -18.89 7.41 -6.44
CA PHE A 18 -18.46 8.81 -6.49
C PHE A 18 -18.59 9.48 -5.12
N VAL A 19 -19.66 9.16 -4.39
CA VAL A 19 -19.86 9.66 -3.02
C VAL A 19 -18.76 9.14 -2.09
N GLU A 20 -18.47 7.84 -2.16
CA GLU A 20 -17.37 7.22 -1.43
C GLU A 20 -16.01 7.81 -1.82
N GLY A 21 -15.75 7.95 -3.12
CA GLY A 21 -14.50 8.52 -3.64
C GLY A 21 -14.27 9.94 -3.11
N ARG A 22 -15.30 10.78 -3.10
CA ARG A 22 -15.23 12.14 -2.55
C ARG A 22 -14.93 12.13 -1.05
N ALA A 23 -15.59 11.26 -0.28
CA ALA A 23 -15.32 11.11 1.15
C ALA A 23 -13.90 10.60 1.43
N ALA A 24 -13.33 9.82 0.51
CA ALA A 24 -11.98 9.27 0.62
C ALA A 24 -10.86 10.25 0.21
N ILE A 25 -11.15 11.36 -0.48
CA ILE A 25 -10.12 12.26 -1.03
C ILE A 25 -9.07 12.63 0.01
N VAL A 26 -9.51 13.03 1.22
CA VAL A 26 -8.58 13.46 2.27
C VAL A 26 -7.56 12.38 2.54
N ARG A 27 -7.96 11.11 2.78
CA ARG A 27 -7.00 10.01 3.00
C ARG A 27 -6.17 9.66 1.76
N SER A 28 -6.78 9.70 0.58
CA SER A 28 -6.18 9.17 -0.66
C SER A 28 -5.11 10.07 -1.28
N VAL A 29 -5.11 11.37 -0.97
CA VAL A 29 -4.12 12.33 -1.50
C VAL A 29 -2.91 12.55 -0.59
N HIS A 30 -2.88 11.89 0.58
CA HIS A 30 -1.72 11.98 1.46
C HIS A 30 -0.49 11.38 0.79
N ARG A 31 0.64 12.09 0.87
CA ARG A 31 1.92 11.59 0.39
C ARG A 31 2.33 10.36 1.20
N THR A 32 2.59 9.25 0.52
CA THR A 32 3.23 8.08 1.14
C THR A 32 4.62 8.46 1.63
N THR A 33 4.88 8.25 2.92
CA THR A 33 6.16 8.54 3.56
C THR A 33 6.53 7.44 4.54
N VAL A 34 7.83 7.25 4.76
CA VAL A 34 8.31 6.35 5.82
C VAL A 34 7.99 6.98 7.18
N PRO A 35 7.26 6.31 8.10
CA PRO A 35 6.94 6.84 9.42
C PRO A 35 8.21 7.14 10.23
N ARG A 36 8.13 8.14 11.13
CA ARG A 36 9.28 8.60 11.93
C ARG A 36 9.95 7.47 12.73
N GLY A 37 9.16 6.65 13.43
CA GLY A 37 9.69 5.54 14.21
C GLY A 37 10.43 4.52 13.34
N THR A 38 9.91 4.23 12.15
CA THR A 38 10.56 3.35 11.18
C THR A 38 11.86 3.97 10.64
N LYS A 39 11.87 5.27 10.30
CA LYS A 39 13.10 5.96 9.89
C LYS A 39 14.20 5.85 10.96
N GLN A 40 13.85 6.13 12.22
CA GLN A 40 14.78 6.03 13.35
C GLN A 40 15.34 4.62 13.52
N LEU A 41 14.52 3.59 13.29
CA LEU A 41 14.97 2.19 13.31
C LEU A 41 15.97 1.90 12.17
N LEU A 42 15.68 2.36 10.96
CA LEU A 42 16.53 2.16 9.76
C LEU A 42 17.85 2.95 9.81
N GLU A 43 17.92 4.00 10.63
CA GLU A 43 19.12 4.81 10.84
C GLU A 43 20.08 4.21 11.87
N GLN A 44 19.66 3.20 12.65
CA GLN A 44 20.52 2.57 13.65
C GLN A 44 21.73 1.86 13.01
N THR A 45 22.86 1.84 13.71
CA THR A 45 24.07 1.14 13.25
C THR A 45 23.80 -0.32 12.91
N LYS A 46 22.95 -1.00 13.70
CA LYS A 46 22.55 -2.39 13.46
C LYS A 46 21.72 -2.61 12.18
N ALA A 47 21.12 -1.56 11.62
CA ALA A 47 20.48 -1.63 10.30
C ALA A 47 21.49 -1.53 9.16
N ARG A 48 22.69 -0.98 9.38
CA ARG A 48 23.76 -0.89 8.37
C ARG A 48 24.68 -2.09 8.42
N THR A 49 25.05 -2.48 9.63
CA THR A 49 25.92 -3.62 9.93
C THR A 49 25.15 -4.54 10.89
N PRO A 50 24.24 -5.37 10.37
CA PRO A 50 23.46 -6.27 11.20
C PRO A 50 24.35 -7.32 11.86
N ASP A 51 23.98 -7.71 13.07
CA ASP A 51 24.45 -8.96 13.66
C ASP A 51 23.69 -10.13 13.01
N SER A 52 24.04 -11.37 13.36
CA SER A 52 23.34 -12.55 12.84
C SER A 52 21.90 -12.71 13.37
N SER A 53 21.31 -11.68 14.00
CA SER A 53 19.91 -11.69 14.42
C SER A 53 18.99 -11.62 13.20
N PRO A 54 18.02 -12.54 13.07
CA PRO A 54 17.04 -12.50 11.98
C PRO A 54 16.32 -11.15 11.85
N PHE A 55 16.05 -10.48 12.98
CA PHE A 55 15.42 -9.17 12.97
C PHE A 55 16.30 -8.11 12.31
N TRP A 56 17.57 -8.01 12.69
CA TRP A 56 18.47 -6.97 12.16
C TRP A 56 18.86 -7.22 10.72
N LEU A 57 18.96 -8.50 10.30
CA LEU A 57 19.11 -8.87 8.89
C LEU A 57 17.94 -8.32 8.07
N LEU A 58 16.70 -8.57 8.48
CA LEU A 58 15.51 -8.05 7.78
C LEU A 58 15.46 -6.52 7.78
N VAL A 59 15.80 -5.86 8.89
CA VAL A 59 15.87 -4.40 8.98
C VAL A 59 16.92 -3.84 8.04
N ALA A 60 18.08 -4.48 7.90
CA ALA A 60 19.11 -4.07 6.96
C ALA A 60 18.67 -4.19 5.51
N SER A 61 17.99 -5.28 5.15
CA SER A 61 17.42 -5.46 3.80
C SER A 61 16.35 -4.42 3.51
N LEU A 62 15.47 -4.15 4.48
CA LEU A 62 14.47 -3.10 4.36
C LEU A 62 15.11 -1.71 4.22
N GLN A 63 16.21 -1.45 4.93
CA GLN A 63 16.95 -0.20 4.80
C GLN A 63 17.50 -0.02 3.39
N ARG A 64 18.10 -1.07 2.80
CA ARG A 64 18.60 -1.07 1.42
C ARG A 64 17.48 -0.77 0.43
N PHE A 65 16.32 -1.42 0.59
CA PHE A 65 15.13 -1.15 -0.22
C PHE A 65 14.70 0.32 -0.12
N VAL A 66 14.57 0.85 1.10
CA VAL A 66 14.13 2.24 1.34
C VAL A 66 15.14 3.26 0.82
N ALA A 67 16.44 2.94 0.81
CA ALA A 67 17.47 3.82 0.26
C ALA A 67 17.29 4.02 -1.26
N VAL A 68 16.81 3.00 -1.97
CA VAL A 68 16.56 3.04 -3.43
C VAL A 68 15.18 3.62 -3.76
N HIS A 69 14.13 3.17 -3.08
CA HIS A 69 12.73 3.49 -3.43
C HIS A 69 12.14 4.67 -2.66
N HIS A 70 12.78 5.10 -1.57
CA HIS A 70 12.35 6.18 -0.67
C HIS A 70 10.99 5.97 0.02
N VAL A 71 10.40 4.77 -0.10
CA VAL A 71 9.16 4.32 0.52
C VAL A 71 9.33 2.92 1.09
N LEU A 72 8.41 2.50 1.97
CA LEU A 72 8.34 1.11 2.42
C LEU A 72 7.72 0.22 1.34
N PRO A 73 8.00 -1.10 1.36
CA PRO A 73 7.30 -2.09 0.56
C PRO A 73 5.77 -1.96 0.66
N VAL A 74 5.08 -2.16 -0.45
CA VAL A 74 3.61 -2.11 -0.49
C VAL A 74 3.03 -3.27 0.33
N SER A 75 2.01 -3.00 1.16
CA SER A 75 1.36 -4.03 2.01
C SER A 75 0.56 -5.06 1.22
N GLY A 76 0.15 -4.73 -0.01
CA GLY A 76 -0.65 -5.56 -0.90
C GLY A 76 -2.14 -5.58 -0.59
N SER A 77 -2.56 -4.99 0.54
CA SER A 77 -3.96 -4.84 0.90
C SER A 77 -4.61 -3.65 0.19
N LEU A 78 -5.75 -3.89 -0.43
CA LEU A 78 -6.63 -2.85 -0.97
C LEU A 78 -7.83 -2.72 -0.01
N PRO A 79 -8.15 -1.52 0.51
CA PRO A 79 -9.37 -1.33 1.29
C PRO A 79 -10.62 -1.64 0.43
N ASP A 80 -11.70 -2.03 1.10
CA ASP A 80 -12.99 -2.24 0.44
C ASP A 80 -13.46 -0.96 -0.27
N MET A 81 -14.13 -1.11 -1.40
CA MET A 81 -14.68 0.00 -2.19
C MET A 81 -15.88 -0.44 -3.02
N ILE A 82 -16.77 0.52 -3.30
CA ILE A 82 -17.91 0.30 -4.18
C ILE A 82 -17.41 0.26 -5.62
N SER A 83 -17.33 -0.96 -6.15
CA SER A 83 -16.90 -1.26 -7.51
C SER A 83 -17.62 -2.52 -8.00
N ASP A 84 -17.66 -2.72 -9.31
CA ASP A 84 -17.94 -4.06 -9.83
C ASP A 84 -16.78 -5.00 -9.52
N THR A 85 -17.09 -6.29 -9.49
CA THR A 85 -16.17 -7.36 -9.12
C THR A 85 -14.93 -7.41 -10.03
N GLU A 86 -15.10 -7.22 -11.33
CA GLU A 86 -14.00 -7.31 -12.30
C GLU A 86 -12.96 -6.21 -12.03
N ARG A 87 -13.41 -4.96 -11.91
CA ARG A 87 -12.53 -3.83 -11.59
C ARG A 87 -11.88 -3.96 -10.22
N TYR A 88 -12.63 -4.41 -9.21
CA TYR A 88 -12.09 -4.60 -7.86
C TYR A 88 -10.99 -5.66 -7.85
N VAL A 89 -11.25 -6.84 -8.44
CA VAL A 89 -10.29 -7.94 -8.51
C VAL A 89 -9.05 -7.54 -9.32
N ALA A 90 -9.22 -6.85 -10.45
CA ALA A 90 -8.11 -6.34 -11.25
C ALA A 90 -7.21 -5.39 -10.45
N LEU A 91 -7.79 -4.48 -9.67
CA LEU A 91 -7.03 -3.56 -8.84
C LEU A 91 -6.35 -4.27 -7.66
N ALA A 92 -7.07 -5.12 -6.94
CA ALA A 92 -6.52 -5.90 -5.81
C ALA A 92 -5.34 -6.78 -6.26
N THR A 93 -5.43 -7.35 -7.47
CA THR A 93 -4.36 -8.17 -8.05
C THR A 93 -3.09 -7.37 -8.29
N LYS A 94 -3.19 -6.12 -8.76
CA LYS A 94 -2.03 -5.24 -8.95
C LYS A 94 -1.32 -4.92 -7.62
N PHE A 95 -2.08 -4.63 -6.56
CA PHE A 95 -1.51 -4.40 -5.23
C PHE A 95 -0.81 -5.65 -4.69
N LYS A 96 -1.46 -6.81 -4.82
CA LYS A 96 -0.88 -8.10 -4.40
C LYS A 96 0.40 -8.43 -5.17
N GLN A 97 0.41 -8.22 -6.48
CA GLN A 97 1.59 -8.46 -7.31
C GLN A 97 2.75 -7.57 -6.89
N LYS A 98 2.53 -6.26 -6.77
CA LYS A 98 3.58 -5.33 -6.32
C LYS A 98 4.10 -5.66 -4.93
N ALA A 99 3.24 -6.07 -3.99
CA ALA A 99 3.66 -6.49 -2.66
C ALA A 99 4.56 -7.73 -2.69
N ASN A 100 4.25 -8.72 -3.55
CA ASN A 100 5.10 -9.89 -3.74
C ASN A 100 6.45 -9.51 -4.35
N ASP A 101 6.45 -8.62 -5.35
CA ASP A 101 7.68 -8.14 -5.99
C ASP A 101 8.57 -7.39 -4.99
N ASP A 102 8.00 -6.49 -4.19
CA ASP A 102 8.72 -5.77 -3.14
C ASP A 102 9.25 -6.71 -2.05
N ALA A 103 8.44 -7.68 -1.62
CA ALA A 103 8.86 -8.66 -0.62
C ALA A 103 10.02 -9.52 -1.13
N ASN A 104 9.98 -9.94 -2.40
CA ASN A 104 11.07 -10.66 -3.04
C ASN A 104 12.34 -9.80 -3.12
N GLU A 105 12.22 -8.53 -3.51
CA GLU A 105 13.36 -7.61 -3.56
C GLU A 105 14.00 -7.44 -2.18
N VAL A 106 13.20 -7.20 -1.14
CA VAL A 106 13.69 -7.13 0.25
C VAL A 106 14.36 -8.43 0.67
N HIS A 107 13.77 -9.59 0.32
CA HIS A 107 14.39 -10.88 0.63
C HIS A 107 15.76 -11.03 -0.03
N PHE A 108 15.89 -10.72 -1.33
CA PHE A 108 17.16 -10.79 -2.06
C PHE A 108 18.22 -9.82 -1.54
N LEU A 109 17.81 -8.64 -1.05
CA LEU A 109 18.72 -7.67 -0.41
C LEU A 109 19.26 -8.13 0.95
N SER A 110 18.89 -9.32 1.45
CA SER A 110 19.36 -9.87 2.72
C SER A 110 20.70 -10.58 2.63
N PHE A 111 21.17 -10.91 1.42
CA PHE A 111 22.43 -11.60 1.14
C PHE A 111 23.27 -10.80 0.13
#